data_AF-A0A950GXR7-F1
#
_entry.id   AF-A0A950GXR7-F1
#
_cell.length_a   1.000
_cell.length_b   1.000
_cell.length_c   1.000
_cell.angle_alpha   90.00
_cell.angle_beta   90.00
_cell.angle_gamma   90.00
#
_symmetry.space_group_name_H-M   'P 1'
#
loop_
_entity.id
_entity.type
_entity.pdbx_description
1 polymer ?
#
loop_
_entity_poly.entity_id
_entity_poly.type
_entity_poly.pdbx_seq_one_letter_code
_entity_poly.pdbx_strand_id
1 'polypeptide(L)' 'MTHDLDLAALAAVSACVVVWGLVSARFERWNVSAPIAFVALGLVVTHGPTTLIHFNLHSSTIRSLA' A
#
# COMPACT_ATOMS: atom_id res chain seq x y z
N MET A 1 29.86 6.08 -12.84
CA MET A 1 28.70 6.97 -12.69
C MET A 1 27.43 6.41 -13.33
N THR A 2 27.38 6.06 -14.62
CA THR A 2 26.18 5.44 -15.22
C THR A 2 25.90 4.02 -14.68
N HIS A 3 26.94 3.19 -14.56
CA HIS A 3 26.80 1.82 -14.04
C HIS A 3 26.37 1.76 -12.56
N ASP A 4 26.78 2.73 -11.73
CA ASP A 4 26.37 2.81 -10.33
C ASP A 4 24.88 3.11 -10.18
N LEU A 5 24.35 3.97 -11.06
CA LEU A 5 22.93 4.33 -11.09
C LEU A 5 22.06 3.14 -11.55
N ASP A 6 22.54 2.37 -12.52
CA ASP A 6 21.91 1.12 -12.96
C ASP A 6 21.86 0.10 -11.83
N LEU A 7 22.96 -0.09 -11.10
CA LEU A 7 23.01 -1.02 -9.98
C LEU A 7 22.06 -0.60 -8.85
N ALA A 8 22.02 0.70 -8.53
CA ALA A 8 21.12 1.26 -7.53
C ALA A 8 19.65 1.12 -7.94
N ALA A 9 19.32 1.36 -9.22
CA ALA A 9 17.98 1.17 -9.75
C ALA A 9 17.57 -0.31 -9.70
N LEU A 10 18.47 -1.22 -10.10
CA LEU A 10 18.22 -2.66 -10.05
C LEU A 10 18.02 -3.15 -8.62
N ALA A 11 18.82 -2.65 -7.67
CA ALA A 11 18.68 -2.93 -6.25
C ALA A 11 17.34 -2.42 -5.70
N ALA A 12 16.93 -1.20 -6.07
CA ALA A 12 15.66 -0.64 -5.65
C ALA A 12 14.46 -1.44 -6.20
N VAL A 13 14.48 -1.77 -7.50
CA VAL A 13 13.42 -2.55 -8.15
C VAL A 13 13.34 -3.96 -7.56
N SER A 14 14.48 -4.64 -7.41
CA SER A 14 14.51 -6.00 -6.81
C SER A 14 14.03 -6.00 -5.36
N ALA A 15 14.44 -5.03 -4.54
CA ALA A 15 13.94 -4.89 -3.18
C ALA A 15 12.41 -4.66 -3.17
N CYS A 16 11.90 -3.85 -4.08
CA CYS A 16 10.46 -3.59 -4.20
C CYS A 16 9.68 -4.87 -4.56
N VAL A 17 10.19 -5.67 -5.51
CA VAL A 17 9.59 -6.95 -5.90
C VAL A 17 9.63 -7.96 -4.76
N VAL A 18 10.74 -8.05 -4.02
CA VAL A 18 10.87 -8.95 -2.86
C VAL A 18 9.90 -8.56 -1.75
N VAL A 19 9.83 -7.28 -1.42
CA VAL A 19 8.88 -6.76 -0.42
C VAL A 19 7.45 -7.06 -0.87
N TRP A 20 7.13 -6.84 -2.14
CA TRP A 20 5.81 -7.16 -2.68
C TRP A 20 5.50 -8.66 -2.56
N GLY A 21 6.42 -9.55 -2.94
CA GLY A 21 6.25 -11.00 -2.82
C GLY A 21 6.01 -11.45 -1.37
N LEU A 22 6.73 -10.87 -0.41
CA LEU A 22 6.59 -11.16 1.01
C LEU A 22 5.21 -10.74 1.54
N VAL A 23 4.73 -9.58 1.10
CA VAL A 23 3.44 -9.00 1.52
C VAL A 23 2.28 -9.67 0.78
N SER A 24 2.45 -10.10 -0.47
CA SER A 24 1.44 -10.81 -1.26
C SER A 24 0.96 -12.08 -0.58
N ALA A 25 1.87 -12.90 -0.05
CA ALA A 25 1.51 -14.10 0.70
C ALA A 25 0.73 -13.78 1.99
N ARG A 26 0.98 -12.61 2.60
CA ARG A 26 0.23 -12.13 3.77
C ARG A 26 -1.14 -11.58 3.38
N PHE A 27 -1.24 -10.87 2.27
CA PHE A 27 -2.50 -10.33 1.76
C PHE A 27 -3.46 -11.41 1.30
N GLU A 28 -2.98 -12.49 0.71
CA GLU A 28 -3.82 -13.62 0.33
C GLU A 28 -4.48 -14.27 1.55
N ARG A 29 -3.75 -14.39 2.67
CA ARG A 29 -4.32 -14.81 3.96
C ARG A 29 -5.40 -13.87 4.50
N TRP A 30 -5.37 -12.59 4.09
CA TRP A 30 -6.31 -11.56 4.54
C TRP A 30 -7.40 -11.28 3.48
N ASN A 31 -7.47 -12.07 2.40
CA ASN A 31 -8.36 -11.86 1.25
C ASN A 31 -8.18 -10.49 0.55
N VAL A 32 -7.01 -9.87 0.71
CA VAL A 32 -6.70 -8.56 0.13
C VAL A 32 -6.14 -8.76 -1.27
N SER A 33 -6.87 -8.33 -2.29
CA SER A 33 -6.41 -8.39 -3.67
C SER A 33 -5.39 -7.29 -3.99
N ALA A 34 -4.53 -7.51 -4.99
CA ALA A 34 -3.50 -6.56 -5.41
C ALA A 34 -4.02 -5.12 -5.68
N PRO A 35 -5.20 -4.91 -6.30
CA PRO A 35 -5.76 -3.56 -6.48
C PRO A 35 -6.09 -2.88 -5.14
N ILE A 36 -6.62 -3.63 -4.16
CA ILE A 36 -6.96 -3.12 -2.83
C ILE A 36 -5.69 -2.70 -2.11
N ALA A 37 -4.64 -3.53 -2.19
CA ALA A 37 -3.34 -3.21 -1.62
C ALA A 37 -2.74 -1.93 -2.23
N PHE A 38 -2.84 -1.75 -3.55
CA PHE A 38 -2.36 -0.53 -4.23
C PHE A 38 -3.14 0.71 -3.82
N VAL A 39 -4.47 0.62 -3.74
CA VAL A 39 -5.32 1.74 -3.28
C VAL A 39 -5.00 2.09 -1.83
N ALA A 40 -4.86 1.10 -0.95
CA ALA A 40 -4.50 1.31 0.45
C ALA A 40 -3.11 1.95 0.58
N LEU A 41 -2.11 1.46 -0.16
CA LEU A 41 -0.77 2.06 -0.23
C LEU A 41 -0.82 3.50 -0.71
N GLY A 42 -1.56 3.77 -1.79
CA GLY A 42 -1.75 5.12 -2.32
C GLY A 42 -2.34 6.07 -1.28
N LEU A 43 -3.38 5.62 -0.57
CA LEU A 43 -4.00 6.35 0.53
C LEU A 43 -3.03 6.64 1.68
N VAL A 44 -2.27 5.64 2.13
CA VAL A 44 -1.25 5.82 3.19
C VAL A 44 -0.20 6.83 2.77
N VAL A 45 0.31 6.73 1.54
CA VAL A 45 1.37 7.60 1.03
C VAL A 45 0.89 9.04 0.88
N THR A 46 -0.34 9.27 0.43
CA THR A 46 -0.88 10.63 0.19
C THR A 46 -1.46 11.30 1.43
N HIS A 47 -2.13 10.55 2.30
CA HIS A 47 -2.92 11.11 3.40
C HIS A 47 -2.44 10.69 4.80
N GLY A 48 -1.38 9.89 4.87
CA GLY A 48 -0.83 9.36 6.11
C GLY A 48 -1.71 8.25 6.74
N PRO A 49 -1.14 7.44 7.64
CA PRO A 49 -1.83 6.30 8.26
C PRO A 49 -3.02 6.71 9.16
N THR A 50 -3.06 7.97 9.63
CA THR A 50 -4.13 8.50 10.49
C THR A 50 -5.46 8.68 9.76
N THR A 51 -5.44 8.94 8.45
CA THR A 51 -6.66 9.06 7.63
C THR A 51 -7.39 7.73 7.47
N LEU A 52 -6.66 6.61 7.34
CA LEU A 52 -7.26 5.28 7.28
C LEU A 52 -8.00 4.89 8.58
N ILE A 53 -7.47 5.32 9.72
CA ILE A 53 -8.10 5.10 11.04
C ILE A 53 -9.41 5.91 11.13
N HIS A 54 -9.43 7.12 10.55
CA HIS A 54 -10.63 7.95 10.47
C HIS A 54 -11.73 7.35 9.60
N PHE A 55 -11.39 6.68 8.49
CA PHE A 55 -12.35 5.92 7.69
C PHE A 55 -12.99 4.75 8.45
N ASN A 56 -12.27 4.18 9.43
CA ASN A 56 -12.77 3.07 10.24
C ASN A 56 -13.70 3.53 11.40
N LEU A 57 -13.82 4.84 11.63
CA LEU A 57 -14.47 5.42 12.82
C LEU A 57 -15.55 6.46 12.47
N HIS A 58 -16.51 6.15 11.59
CA HIS A 58 -17.79 6.86 11.63
C HIS A 58 -18.94 6.09 10.94
N SER A 59 -19.51 5.11 11.65
CA SER A 59 -20.80 4.53 11.26
C SER A 59 -21.95 5.58 11.26
N SER A 60 -21.71 6.77 11.83
CA SER A 60 -22.64 7.90 11.86
C SER A 60 -22.60 8.79 10.61
N THR A 61 -21.59 8.72 9.74
CA THR A 61 -21.55 9.56 8.51
C THR A 61 -22.49 9.01 7.45
N ILE A 62 -22.65 7.68 7.40
CA ILE A 62 -23.60 7.01 6.49
C ILE A 62 -25.06 7.38 6.87
N ARG A 63 -25.32 7.67 8.15
CA ARG A 63 -26.66 8.06 8.63
C ARG A 63 -27.01 9.54 8.38
N SER A 64 -26.04 10.41 8.09
CA SER A 64 -26.34 11.80 7.72
C SER A 64 -26.41 12.04 6.21
N LEU A 65 -26.09 11.02 5.41
CA LEU A 65 -26.22 11.05 3.94
C LEU A 65 -27.48 10.32 3.44
N ALA A 66 -28.18 9.59 4.32
CA ALA A 66 -29.50 9.01 4.06
C ALA A 66 -30.59 9.90 4.66
#